data_AF-A0A7S4V1E4-F1
#
_entry.id   AF-A0A7S4V1E4-F1
#
_cell.length_a   1.000
_cell.length_b   1.000
_cell.length_c   1.000
_cell.angle_alpha   90.00
_cell.angle_beta   90.00
_cell.angle_gamma   90.00
#
_symmetry.space_group_name_H-M   'P 1'
#
loop_
_entity.id
_entity.type
_entity.pdbx_description
1 polymer ?
#
loop_
_entity_poly.entity_id
_entity_poly.type
_entity_poly.pdbx_seq_one_letter_code
_entity_poly.pdbx_strand_id
1 'polypeptide(L)'
;QAQCRPWPPTPVPAPRPAPRRAAGGAPSGMLADILTVCALVPAICLILRAANYLAGRDRIFWKFLAVVGGLALGHAACLRGRVYATTALLFCRACFHSRVNRLTGSEWPTHATRELPQPAPDQLYLSAFFDVSVAPLRLRGRAPEGYWSLTMFDLSAECFFLLNGTSRPPREVFIIYLLGPQHRRADVSLEPGALVVQAPTTMGCVLNRIYAADAAAAGRHERWYAQHFSLQELSSRNRPYSRLATVLPGGHATQHLAEVARLAAWSDVGMSTLSCLASVCVNSCSCACARSGALVCIMPTVT
;
A
#
# COMPACT_ATOMS: atom_id res chain seq x y z
N GLN A 1 32.74 46.64 23.69
CA GLN A 1 33.40 45.33 23.55
C GLN A 1 32.86 44.42 24.64
N ALA A 2 31.83 43.62 24.35
CA ALA A 2 31.31 42.61 25.28
C ALA A 2 31.90 41.26 24.87
N GLN A 3 32.71 40.66 25.75
CA GLN A 3 33.36 39.37 25.53
C GLN A 3 32.33 38.24 25.63
N CYS A 4 32.09 37.54 24.52
CA CYS A 4 31.37 36.27 24.51
C CYS A 4 32.20 35.22 25.27
N ARG A 5 31.69 34.76 26.41
CA ARG A 5 32.24 33.57 27.08
C ARG A 5 31.84 32.31 26.29
N PRO A 6 32.76 31.36 26.07
CA PRO A 6 32.43 30.09 25.45
C PRO A 6 31.51 29.28 26.36
N TRP A 7 30.51 28.64 25.75
CA TRP A 7 29.61 27.70 26.42
C TRP A 7 30.41 26.50 26.94
N PRO A 8 30.10 26.00 28.16
CA PRO A 8 30.75 24.79 28.67
C PRO A 8 30.41 23.59 27.77
N PRO A 9 31.37 22.66 27.56
CA PRO A 9 31.11 21.46 26.79
C PRO A 9 30.01 20.65 27.48
N THR A 10 28.96 20.33 26.72
CA THR A 10 27.90 19.43 27.18
C THR A 10 28.51 18.06 27.48
N PRO A 11 28.20 17.46 28.65
CA PRO A 11 28.70 16.13 28.97
C PRO A 11 28.20 15.13 27.94
N VAL A 12 29.13 14.42 27.32
CA VAL A 12 28.85 13.33 26.38
C VAL A 12 28.08 12.25 27.15
N PRO A 13 26.80 11.97 26.84
CA PRO A 13 26.07 10.94 27.54
C PRO A 13 26.73 9.59 27.28
N ALA A 14 26.90 8.80 28.34
CA ALA A 14 27.42 7.44 28.26
C ALA A 14 26.68 6.64 27.18
N PRO A 15 27.37 5.77 26.42
CA PRO A 15 26.75 4.98 25.37
C PRO A 15 25.57 4.19 25.96
N ARG A 16 24.36 4.50 25.47
CA ARG A 16 23.15 3.78 25.89
C ARG A 16 23.34 2.30 25.56
N PRO A 17 23.00 1.37 26.47
CA PRO A 17 23.00 -0.04 26.16
C PRO A 17 22.16 -0.27 24.91
N ALA A 18 22.66 -1.08 23.98
CA ALA A 18 21.97 -1.42 22.74
C ALA A 18 20.52 -1.79 23.07
N PRO A 19 19.52 -1.25 22.34
CA PRO A 19 18.14 -1.57 22.60
C PRO A 19 17.99 -3.08 22.56
N ARG A 20 17.63 -3.68 23.69
CA ARG A 20 17.15 -5.07 23.73
C ARG A 20 16.08 -5.13 22.67
N ARG A 21 16.30 -5.90 21.60
CA ARG A 21 15.27 -6.20 20.60
C ARG A 21 14.03 -6.60 21.40
N ALA A 22 13.03 -5.73 21.42
CA ALA A 22 11.72 -6.10 21.89
C ALA A 22 11.36 -7.33 21.06
N ALA A 23 11.33 -8.50 21.71
CA ALA A 23 10.81 -9.70 21.10
C ALA A 23 9.45 -9.28 20.54
N GLY A 24 9.34 -9.31 19.21
CA GLY A 24 8.12 -8.90 18.52
C GLY A 24 6.98 -9.67 19.18
N GLY A 25 6.11 -8.94 19.88
CA GLY A 25 4.87 -9.49 20.37
C GLY A 25 4.13 -9.99 19.14
N ALA A 26 4.16 -11.29 18.93
CA ALA A 26 3.41 -11.90 17.85
C ALA A 26 1.94 -11.48 18.02
N PRO A 27 1.20 -11.19 16.94
CA PRO A 27 -0.19 -10.80 17.02
C PRO A 27 -0.97 -11.94 17.71
N SER A 28 -1.28 -11.75 18.99
CA SER A 28 -1.83 -12.78 19.88
C SER A 28 -3.21 -13.25 19.45
N GLY A 29 -3.95 -12.44 18.68
CA GLY A 29 -5.23 -12.83 18.09
C GLY A 29 -5.08 -13.82 16.93
N MET A 30 -4.19 -13.53 15.98
CA MET A 30 -4.09 -14.35 14.76
C MET A 30 -3.51 -15.74 15.04
N LEU A 31 -2.55 -15.85 15.96
CA LEU A 31 -2.03 -17.15 16.39
C LEU A 31 -3.05 -17.95 17.19
N ALA A 32 -3.87 -17.32 18.02
CA ALA A 32 -4.95 -18.01 18.74
C ALA A 32 -6.01 -18.54 17.78
N ASP A 33 -6.38 -17.78 16.74
CA ASP A 33 -7.32 -18.21 15.71
C ASP A 33 -6.76 -19.37 14.88
N ILE A 34 -5.49 -19.29 14.47
CA ILE A 34 -4.81 -20.38 13.74
C ILE A 34 -4.72 -21.64 14.62
N LEU A 35 -4.34 -21.51 15.89
CA LEU A 35 -4.24 -22.66 16.81
C LEU A 35 -5.61 -23.30 17.09
N THR A 36 -6.68 -22.50 17.17
CA THR A 36 -8.03 -23.02 17.36
C THR A 36 -8.51 -23.79 16.14
N VAL A 37 -8.25 -23.28 14.93
CA VAL A 37 -8.54 -24.01 13.68
C VAL A 37 -7.68 -25.28 13.59
N CYS A 38 -6.39 -25.21 13.91
CA CYS A 38 -5.49 -26.37 13.90
C CYS A 38 -5.85 -27.43 14.95
N ALA A 39 -6.47 -27.06 16.08
CA ALA A 39 -6.92 -28.02 17.10
C ALA A 39 -8.26 -28.69 16.74
N LEU A 40 -9.14 -27.99 16.02
CA LEU A 40 -10.43 -28.53 15.60
C LEU A 40 -10.32 -29.49 14.42
N VAL A 41 -9.37 -29.27 13.50
CA VAL A 41 -9.20 -30.11 12.30
C VAL A 41 -8.94 -31.59 12.64
N PRO A 42 -8.02 -31.97 13.56
CA PRO A 42 -7.80 -33.36 13.95
C PRO A 42 -9.02 -34.00 14.59
N ALA A 43 -9.71 -33.27 15.49
CA ALA A 43 -10.90 -33.77 16.18
C ALA A 43 -12.05 -34.03 15.20
N ILE A 44 -12.29 -33.10 14.28
CA ILE A 44 -13.28 -33.25 13.20
C ILE A 44 -12.90 -34.43 12.29
N CYS A 45 -11.63 -34.53 11.88
CA CYS A 45 -11.15 -35.66 11.08
C CYS A 45 -11.34 -37.00 11.78
N LEU A 46 -11.11 -37.08 13.09
CA LEU A 46 -11.26 -38.31 13.87
C LEU A 46 -12.73 -38.73 13.99
N ILE A 47 -13.63 -37.78 14.27
CA ILE A 47 -15.08 -38.01 14.33
C ILE A 47 -15.59 -38.52 12.98
N LEU A 48 -15.14 -37.92 11.88
CA LEU A 48 -15.55 -38.30 10.53
C LEU A 48 -14.98 -39.66 10.13
N ARG A 49 -13.72 -39.96 10.50
CA ARG A 49 -13.10 -41.26 10.22
C ARG A 49 -13.81 -42.37 11.00
N ALA A 50 -14.19 -42.12 12.24
CA ALA A 50 -14.99 -43.03 13.06
C ALA A 50 -16.40 -43.24 12.46
N ALA A 51 -17.08 -42.17 12.05
CA ALA A 51 -18.38 -42.26 11.36
C ALA A 51 -18.29 -43.04 10.04
N ASN A 52 -17.18 -42.90 9.31
CA ASN A 52 -16.99 -43.56 8.03
C ASN A 52 -16.59 -45.04 8.16
N TYR A 53 -15.82 -45.37 9.20
CA TYR A 53 -15.53 -46.74 9.60
C TYR A 53 -16.82 -47.48 9.99
N LEU A 54 -17.73 -46.82 10.71
CA LEU A 54 -19.03 -47.36 11.08
C LEU A 54 -20.00 -47.49 9.88
N ALA A 55 -19.84 -46.66 8.84
CA ALA A 55 -20.73 -46.65 7.67
C ALA A 55 -20.25 -47.50 6.48
N GLY A 56 -19.08 -48.15 6.57
CA GLY A 56 -18.54 -49.03 5.52
C GLY A 56 -18.35 -48.36 4.15
N ARG A 57 -18.22 -47.03 4.09
CA ARG A 57 -18.25 -46.24 2.84
C ARG A 57 -17.17 -45.17 2.80
N ASP A 58 -15.98 -45.55 2.35
CA ASP A 58 -14.84 -44.65 2.10
C ASP A 58 -15.18 -43.41 1.25
N ARG A 59 -16.18 -43.52 0.36
CA ARG A 59 -16.60 -42.41 -0.51
C ARG A 59 -17.25 -41.22 0.21
N ILE A 60 -17.84 -41.39 1.39
CA ILE A 60 -18.53 -40.28 2.09
C ILE A 60 -17.52 -39.38 2.79
N PHE A 61 -16.52 -39.94 3.50
CA PHE A 61 -15.44 -39.18 4.13
C PHE A 61 -14.65 -38.32 3.16
N TRP A 62 -14.23 -38.88 2.01
CA TRP A 62 -13.46 -38.11 1.02
C TRP A 62 -14.27 -36.96 0.43
N LYS A 63 -15.58 -37.15 0.21
CA LYS A 63 -16.47 -36.06 -0.22
C LYS A 63 -16.59 -34.97 0.84
N PHE A 64 -16.76 -35.34 2.11
CA PHE A 64 -16.81 -34.37 3.20
C PHE A 64 -15.50 -33.59 3.32
N LEU A 65 -14.35 -34.28 3.31
CA LEU A 65 -13.05 -33.64 3.40
C LEU A 65 -12.80 -32.70 2.21
N ALA A 66 -13.23 -33.08 1.01
CA ALA A 66 -13.17 -32.22 -0.17
C ALA A 66 -14.03 -30.96 0.00
N VAL A 67 -15.24 -31.08 0.57
CA VAL A 67 -16.12 -29.92 0.84
C VAL A 67 -15.51 -28.99 1.88
N VAL A 68 -15.04 -29.52 3.02
CA VAL A 68 -14.41 -28.70 4.07
C VAL A 68 -13.11 -28.07 3.60
N GLY A 69 -12.28 -28.83 2.88
CA GLY A 69 -11.06 -28.30 2.25
C GLY A 69 -11.37 -27.19 1.26
N GLY A 70 -12.39 -27.37 0.41
CA GLY A 70 -12.88 -26.36 -0.52
C GLY A 70 -13.36 -25.09 0.18
N LEU A 71 -14.15 -25.22 1.25
CA LEU A 71 -14.63 -24.08 2.04
C LEU A 71 -13.48 -23.33 2.73
N ALA A 72 -12.52 -24.04 3.30
CA ALA A 72 -11.35 -23.44 3.94
C ALA A 72 -10.47 -22.68 2.93
N LEU A 73 -10.22 -23.26 1.76
CA LEU A 73 -9.49 -22.61 0.67
C LEU A 73 -10.25 -21.39 0.14
N GLY A 74 -11.56 -21.50 -0.07
CA GLY A 74 -12.40 -20.37 -0.49
C GLY A 74 -12.42 -19.24 0.54
N HIS A 75 -12.47 -19.55 1.83
CA HIS A 75 -12.39 -18.56 2.90
C HIS A 75 -11.02 -17.86 2.92
N ALA A 76 -9.92 -18.61 2.85
CA ALA A 76 -8.57 -18.06 2.79
C ALA A 76 -8.37 -17.15 1.57
N ALA A 77 -8.86 -17.58 0.39
CA ALA A 77 -8.86 -16.77 -0.83
C ALA A 77 -9.67 -15.47 -0.66
N CYS A 78 -10.84 -15.55 -0.01
CA CYS A 78 -11.67 -14.38 0.27
C CYS A 78 -10.99 -13.39 1.22
N LEU A 79 -10.40 -13.86 2.33
CA LEU A 79 -9.67 -12.99 3.26
C LEU A 79 -8.50 -12.29 2.58
N ARG A 80 -7.71 -13.02 1.79
CA ARG A 80 -6.61 -12.44 1.02
C ARG A 80 -7.15 -11.43 0.02
N GLY A 81 -8.14 -11.81 -0.79
CA GLY A 81 -8.77 -10.95 -1.79
C GLY A 81 -9.35 -9.67 -1.20
N ARG A 82 -9.93 -9.70 0.01
CA ARG A 82 -10.45 -8.50 0.70
C ARG A 82 -9.36 -7.48 1.01
N VAL A 83 -8.17 -7.91 1.44
CA VAL A 83 -7.05 -6.99 1.70
C VAL A 83 -6.62 -6.29 0.40
N TYR A 84 -6.37 -7.06 -0.65
CA TYR A 84 -5.98 -6.51 -1.96
C TYR A 84 -7.06 -5.58 -2.54
N ALA A 85 -8.33 -6.00 -2.51
CA ALA A 85 -9.43 -5.19 -3.02
C ALA A 85 -9.60 -3.89 -2.23
N THR A 86 -9.48 -3.94 -0.91
CA THR A 86 -9.58 -2.74 -0.07
C THR A 86 -8.43 -1.77 -0.35
N THR A 87 -7.18 -2.27 -0.42
CA THR A 87 -6.03 -1.43 -0.74
C THR A 87 -6.14 -0.86 -2.14
N ALA A 88 -6.53 -1.66 -3.14
CA ALA A 88 -6.73 -1.19 -4.51
C ALA A 88 -7.85 -0.12 -4.60
N LEU A 89 -8.96 -0.28 -3.88
CA LEU A 89 -10.04 0.72 -3.85
C LEU A 89 -9.59 2.02 -3.17
N LEU A 90 -8.86 1.92 -2.06
CA LEU A 90 -8.27 3.08 -1.39
C LEU A 90 -7.27 3.78 -2.32
N PHE A 91 -6.45 3.01 -3.03
CA PHE A 91 -5.48 3.49 -4.01
C PHE A 91 -6.17 4.22 -5.15
N CYS A 92 -7.17 3.60 -5.78
CA CYS A 92 -7.95 4.20 -6.85
C CYS A 92 -8.58 5.51 -6.39
N ARG A 93 -9.29 5.50 -5.25
CA ARG A 93 -9.92 6.70 -4.68
C ARG A 93 -8.90 7.79 -4.42
N ALA A 94 -7.76 7.45 -3.83
CA ALA A 94 -6.73 8.41 -3.52
C ALA A 94 -6.01 8.93 -4.78
N CYS A 95 -5.80 8.10 -5.81
CA CYS A 95 -5.27 8.52 -7.12
C CYS A 95 -6.25 9.39 -7.92
N PHE A 96 -7.56 9.25 -7.69
CA PHE A 96 -8.53 10.19 -8.26
C PHE A 96 -8.43 11.58 -7.62
N HIS A 97 -8.05 11.65 -6.34
CA HIS A 97 -7.91 12.92 -5.61
C HIS A 97 -6.50 13.51 -5.67
N SER A 98 -5.48 12.68 -5.81
CA SER A 98 -4.07 13.07 -5.81
C SER A 98 -3.43 12.76 -7.16
N ARG A 99 -2.51 13.62 -7.62
CA ARG A 99 -1.82 13.36 -8.88
C ARG A 99 -0.79 12.24 -8.66
N VAL A 100 -0.91 11.15 -9.44
CA VAL A 100 0.09 10.07 -9.49
C VAL A 100 1.46 10.64 -9.83
N ASN A 101 2.52 10.06 -9.25
CA ASN A 101 3.91 10.49 -9.39
C ASN A 101 4.18 11.92 -8.91
N ARG A 102 3.34 12.43 -7.98
CA ARG A 102 3.51 13.74 -7.37
C ARG A 102 3.47 13.65 -5.85
N LEU A 103 4.39 14.36 -5.21
CA LEU A 103 4.36 14.55 -3.77
C LEU A 103 3.20 15.49 -3.41
N THR A 104 2.39 15.05 -2.46
CA THR A 104 1.28 15.80 -1.87
C THR A 104 1.52 15.88 -0.37
N GLY A 105 1.66 17.09 0.15
CA GLY A 105 1.69 17.31 1.60
C GLY A 105 0.29 17.15 2.17
N SER A 106 0.17 16.53 3.34
CA SER A 106 -1.06 16.61 4.11
C SER A 106 -1.11 17.94 4.84
N GLU A 107 -2.30 18.48 5.04
CA GLU A 107 -2.50 19.49 6.08
C GLU A 107 -2.18 18.88 7.45
N TRP A 108 -1.97 19.74 8.45
CA TRP A 108 -1.82 19.31 9.84
C TRP A 108 -3.03 18.45 10.27
N PRO A 109 -2.82 17.23 10.79
CA PRO A 109 -3.93 16.35 11.13
C PRO A 109 -4.76 16.97 12.27
N THR A 110 -6.02 17.27 11.97
CA THR A 110 -7.04 17.65 12.95
C THR A 110 -8.07 16.52 13.07
N HIS A 111 -9.00 16.63 14.01
CA HIS A 111 -10.14 15.70 14.07
C HIS A 111 -10.99 15.72 12.79
N ALA A 112 -10.97 16.81 12.01
CA ALA A 112 -11.75 16.99 10.79
C ALA A 112 -11.02 16.57 9.51
N THR A 113 -9.69 16.53 9.49
CA THR A 113 -8.86 16.36 8.27
C THR A 113 -8.22 14.98 8.16
N ARG A 114 -8.84 13.93 8.73
CA ARG A 114 -8.28 12.57 8.73
C ARG A 114 -8.44 11.89 7.36
N GLU A 115 -7.47 12.11 6.47
CA GLU A 115 -7.35 11.35 5.22
C GLU A 115 -6.74 9.95 5.45
N LEU A 116 -5.89 9.82 6.47
CA LEU A 116 -5.29 8.55 6.88
C LEU A 116 -6.08 7.93 8.04
N PRO A 117 -6.25 6.61 8.10
CA PRO A 117 -6.80 5.94 9.28
C PRO A 117 -5.88 6.14 10.49
N GLN A 118 -6.38 6.81 11.52
CA GLN A 118 -5.66 7.08 12.79
C GLN A 118 -4.28 7.73 12.58
N PRO A 119 -4.20 8.95 12.01
CA PRO A 119 -2.92 9.63 11.89
C PRO A 119 -2.41 9.98 13.29
N ALA A 120 -1.14 9.72 13.53
CA ALA A 120 -0.46 10.20 14.73
C ALA A 120 -0.55 11.75 14.75
N PRO A 121 -1.10 12.36 15.82
CA PRO A 121 -1.39 13.80 15.87
C PRO A 121 -0.14 14.67 15.95
N ASP A 122 1.00 14.07 16.23
CA ASP A 122 2.33 14.69 16.33
C ASP A 122 3.19 14.45 15.08
N GLN A 123 2.58 14.01 13.97
CA GLN A 123 3.28 13.73 12.73
C GLN A 123 2.68 14.49 11.54
N LEU A 124 3.57 15.08 10.75
CA LEU A 124 3.22 15.60 9.43
C LEU A 124 3.51 14.51 8.38
N TYR A 125 2.57 14.35 7.45
CA TYR A 125 2.65 13.34 6.40
C TYR A 125 2.88 14.02 5.05
N LEU A 126 3.86 13.51 4.30
CA LEU A 126 4.04 13.78 2.88
C LEU A 126 3.85 12.45 2.18
N SER A 127 2.92 12.38 1.23
CA SER A 127 2.63 11.14 0.51
C SER A 127 2.70 11.34 -0.99
N ALA A 128 2.98 10.26 -1.71
CA ALA A 128 2.82 10.19 -3.15
C ALA A 128 2.35 8.79 -3.51
N PHE A 129 1.34 8.70 -4.36
CA PHE A 129 1.10 7.48 -5.10
C PHE A 129 2.06 7.44 -6.28
N PHE A 130 2.72 6.31 -6.46
CA PHE A 130 3.64 6.10 -7.57
C PHE A 130 3.06 5.10 -8.57
N ASP A 131 3.38 5.34 -9.84
CA ASP A 131 3.23 4.43 -10.96
C ASP A 131 4.56 4.42 -11.73
N VAL A 132 5.23 3.27 -11.67
CA VAL A 132 6.48 2.94 -12.36
C VAL A 132 6.25 1.90 -13.45
N SER A 133 5.02 1.76 -13.98
CA SER A 133 4.69 0.86 -15.09
C SER A 133 5.35 1.28 -16.41
N VAL A 134 5.57 2.58 -16.59
CA VAL A 134 6.13 3.15 -17.83
C VAL A 134 7.58 3.57 -17.66
N ALA A 135 7.87 4.29 -16.57
CA ALA A 135 9.18 4.86 -16.32
C ALA A 135 9.57 4.74 -14.83
N PRO A 136 10.86 4.52 -14.53
CA PRO A 136 11.34 4.62 -13.16
C PRO A 136 11.18 6.05 -12.61
N LEU A 137 11.04 6.16 -11.30
CA LEU A 137 11.01 7.46 -10.61
C LEU A 137 12.33 7.75 -9.94
N ARG A 138 12.68 9.03 -9.90
CA ARG A 138 13.76 9.56 -9.08
C ARG A 138 13.18 10.42 -7.98
N LEU A 139 13.34 9.96 -6.75
CA LEU A 139 13.04 10.71 -5.54
C LEU A 139 14.35 11.30 -5.01
N ARG A 140 14.37 12.62 -4.82
CA ARG A 140 15.49 13.32 -4.17
C ARG A 140 14.96 14.04 -2.95
N GLY A 141 15.66 13.90 -1.83
CA GLY A 141 15.30 14.50 -0.56
C GLY A 141 16.52 14.99 0.20
N ARG A 142 16.27 15.78 1.25
CA ARG A 142 17.28 16.14 2.25
C ARG A 142 16.75 15.79 3.63
N ALA A 143 17.51 14.99 4.38
CA ALA A 143 17.13 14.56 5.72
C ALA A 143 16.81 15.78 6.59
N PRO A 144 15.59 15.90 7.13
CA PRO A 144 15.24 16.97 8.05
C PRO A 144 15.91 16.75 9.41
N GLU A 145 15.85 17.76 10.27
CA GLU A 145 16.20 17.62 11.69
C GLU A 145 15.07 16.92 12.45
N GLY A 146 15.42 16.18 13.51
CA GLY A 146 14.47 15.42 14.31
C GLY A 146 14.10 14.05 13.72
N TYR A 147 13.03 13.46 14.24
CA TYR A 147 12.54 12.17 13.78
C TYR A 147 11.91 12.29 12.40
N TRP A 148 12.34 11.44 11.47
CA TRP A 148 11.70 11.28 10.17
C TRP A 148 11.84 9.85 9.64
N SER A 149 10.93 9.45 8.75
CA SER A 149 10.98 8.18 8.04
C SER A 149 10.35 8.32 6.66
N LEU A 150 10.96 7.74 5.64
CA LEU A 150 10.42 7.53 4.31
C LEU A 150 10.20 6.02 4.11
N THR A 151 8.95 5.64 3.95
CA THR A 151 8.52 4.25 3.73
C THR A 151 7.87 4.12 2.36
N MET A 152 8.07 2.99 1.71
CA MET A 152 7.37 2.66 0.46
C MET A 152 6.58 1.37 0.63
N PHE A 153 5.34 1.39 0.16
CA PHE A 153 4.42 0.28 0.19
C PHE A 153 4.00 -0.09 -1.22
N ASP A 154 3.86 -1.38 -1.47
CA ASP A 154 3.36 -1.88 -2.74
C ASP A 154 1.82 -1.83 -2.78
N LEU A 155 1.22 -2.30 -3.88
CA LEU A 155 -0.24 -2.31 -4.01
C LEU A 155 -0.95 -3.28 -3.04
N SER A 156 -0.20 -4.19 -2.42
CA SER A 156 -0.69 -5.09 -1.36
C SER A 156 -0.59 -4.49 0.05
N ALA A 157 -0.12 -3.24 0.15
CA ALA A 157 0.21 -2.54 1.39
C ALA A 157 1.38 -3.17 2.19
N GLU A 158 2.22 -3.97 1.54
CA GLU A 158 3.45 -4.47 2.16
C GLU A 158 4.55 -3.42 2.06
N CYS A 159 5.21 -3.15 3.20
CA CYS A 159 6.35 -2.25 3.27
C CYS A 159 7.59 -2.94 2.71
N PHE A 160 8.09 -2.48 1.55
CA PHE A 160 9.28 -3.06 0.92
C PHE A 160 10.53 -2.18 1.07
N PHE A 161 10.39 -0.94 1.56
CA PHE A 161 11.51 -0.03 1.75
C PHE A 161 11.28 0.93 2.93
N LEU A 162 12.32 1.13 3.73
CA LEU A 162 12.34 2.07 4.84
C LEU A 162 13.70 2.80 4.89
N LEU A 163 13.64 4.13 4.90
CA LEU A 163 14.76 5.03 5.19
C LEU A 163 14.36 5.94 6.35
N ASN A 164 15.25 6.21 7.30
CA ASN A 164 14.91 7.02 8.48
C ASN A 164 16.12 7.78 9.04
N GLY A 165 15.88 8.66 10.01
CA GLY A 165 16.92 9.47 10.64
C GLY A 165 18.00 8.70 11.42
N THR A 166 17.80 7.40 11.70
CA THR A 166 18.89 6.58 12.29
C THR A 166 19.85 6.06 11.21
N SER A 167 19.37 5.89 9.98
CA SER A 167 20.19 5.45 8.83
C SER A 167 20.92 6.59 8.12
N ARG A 168 20.47 7.84 8.27
CA ARG A 168 21.03 9.01 7.59
C ARG A 168 21.11 10.21 8.54
N PRO A 169 22.29 10.81 8.74
CA PRO A 169 22.42 12.02 9.53
C PRO A 169 21.53 13.17 9.02
N PRO A 170 21.15 14.12 9.90
CA PRO A 170 20.42 15.30 9.51
C PRO A 170 21.12 16.08 8.40
N ARG A 171 20.33 16.72 7.52
CA ARG A 171 20.76 17.54 6.39
C ARG A 171 21.51 16.81 5.28
N GLU A 172 21.69 15.50 5.37
CA GLU A 172 22.26 14.70 4.28
C GLU A 172 21.29 14.63 3.10
N VAL A 173 21.82 14.78 1.88
CA VAL A 173 21.04 14.59 0.65
C VAL A 173 20.99 13.11 0.32
N PHE A 174 19.80 12.62 -0.01
CA PHE A 174 19.61 11.27 -0.51
C PHE A 174 18.88 11.29 -1.84
N ILE A 175 19.23 10.32 -2.68
CA ILE A 175 18.60 10.09 -3.97
C ILE A 175 18.20 8.63 -4.03
N ILE A 176 16.96 8.38 -4.41
CA ILE A 176 16.37 7.06 -4.56
C ILE A 176 15.82 6.94 -5.97
N TYR A 177 16.24 5.91 -6.67
CA TYR A 177 15.64 5.48 -7.93
C TYR A 177 14.69 4.34 -7.64
N LEU A 178 13.40 4.55 -7.88
CA LEU A 178 12.35 3.56 -7.72
C LEU A 178 12.04 2.93 -9.08
N LEU A 179 12.29 1.63 -9.20
CA LEU A 179 12.13 0.87 -10.43
C LEU A 179 10.93 -0.06 -10.32
N GLY A 180 10.10 -0.11 -11.36
CA GLY A 180 9.07 -1.14 -11.51
C GLY A 180 9.66 -2.52 -11.81
N PRO A 181 8.95 -3.63 -11.54
CA PRO A 181 9.44 -5.00 -11.69
C PRO A 181 9.96 -5.36 -13.10
N GLN A 182 9.50 -4.63 -14.11
CA GLN A 182 9.90 -4.76 -15.51
C GLN A 182 11.18 -3.99 -15.87
N HIS A 183 11.66 -3.09 -15.01
CA HIS A 183 12.88 -2.31 -15.22
C HIS A 183 14.07 -2.96 -14.51
N ARG A 184 15.25 -2.88 -15.13
CA ARG A 184 16.51 -3.36 -14.54
C ARG A 184 17.36 -2.19 -14.12
N ARG A 185 18.23 -2.41 -13.12
CA ARG A 185 19.21 -1.42 -12.68
C ARG A 185 20.07 -0.86 -13.82
N ALA A 186 20.42 -1.70 -14.80
CA ALA A 186 21.23 -1.31 -15.95
C ALA A 186 20.52 -0.33 -16.91
N ASP A 187 19.20 -0.22 -16.83
CA ASP A 187 18.41 0.63 -17.73
C ASP A 187 18.44 2.12 -17.32
N VAL A 188 19.04 2.42 -16.17
CA VAL A 188 19.02 3.76 -15.57
C VAL A 188 20.42 4.24 -15.27
N SER A 189 20.76 5.44 -15.75
CA SER A 189 21.98 6.14 -15.34
C SER A 189 21.80 6.69 -13.92
N LEU A 190 22.55 6.12 -12.98
CA LEU A 190 22.44 6.43 -11.57
C LEU A 190 23.44 7.51 -11.17
N GLU A 191 23.01 8.43 -10.31
CA GLU A 191 23.92 9.37 -9.68
C GLU A 191 24.79 8.68 -8.62
N PRO A 192 26.02 9.18 -8.38
CA PRO A 192 26.89 8.65 -7.33
C PRO A 192 26.19 8.65 -5.96
N GLY A 193 26.25 7.52 -5.25
CA GLY A 193 25.63 7.38 -3.94
C GLY A 193 24.09 7.22 -3.94
N ALA A 194 23.46 7.15 -5.11
CA ALA A 194 22.03 6.93 -5.21
C ALA A 194 21.64 5.50 -4.79
N LEU A 195 20.54 5.40 -4.05
CA LEU A 195 19.90 4.15 -3.70
C LEU A 195 19.03 3.69 -4.86
N VAL A 196 19.03 2.39 -5.14
CA VAL A 196 18.11 1.79 -6.12
C VAL A 196 17.17 0.88 -5.35
N VAL A 197 15.88 1.10 -5.55
CA VAL A 197 14.81 0.37 -4.90
C VAL A 197 13.95 -0.28 -5.97
N GLN A 198 13.79 -1.59 -5.88
CA GLN A 198 12.96 -2.38 -6.77
C GLN A 198 11.57 -2.52 -6.15
N ALA A 199 10.55 -1.95 -6.80
CA ALA A 199 9.17 -2.10 -6.37
C ALA A 199 8.66 -3.51 -6.74
N PRO A 200 7.99 -4.24 -5.82
CA PRO A 200 7.35 -5.53 -6.12
C PRO A 200 6.23 -5.41 -7.16
N THR A 201 5.53 -4.27 -7.16
CA THR A 201 4.43 -3.94 -8.08
C THR A 201 4.74 -2.65 -8.83
N THR A 202 4.07 -2.43 -9.97
CA THR A 202 4.22 -1.20 -10.76
C THR A 202 3.63 0.02 -10.08
N MET A 203 2.69 -0.16 -9.16
CA MET A 203 2.07 0.91 -8.39
C MET A 203 2.25 0.71 -6.90
N GLY A 204 2.21 1.79 -6.14
CA GLY A 204 2.31 1.76 -4.69
C GLY A 204 2.30 3.16 -4.11
N CYS A 205 2.62 3.30 -2.82
CA CYS A 205 2.68 4.60 -2.18
C CYS A 205 4.02 4.83 -1.49
N VAL A 206 4.49 6.07 -1.56
CA VAL A 206 5.56 6.60 -0.73
C VAL A 206 4.90 7.39 0.39
N LEU A 207 5.30 7.11 1.62
CA LEU A 207 4.87 7.83 2.80
C LEU A 207 6.10 8.34 3.55
N ASN A 208 6.22 9.65 3.67
CA ASN A 208 7.21 10.29 4.50
C ASN A 208 6.52 10.89 5.73
N ARG A 209 7.04 10.57 6.90
CA ARG A 209 6.54 11.00 8.21
C ARG A 209 7.62 11.77 8.92
N ILE A 210 7.27 12.91 9.48
CA ILE A 210 8.16 13.70 10.32
C ILE A 210 7.45 14.05 11.62
N TYR A 211 8.21 14.04 12.72
CA TYR A 211 7.69 14.53 13.99
C TYR A 211 7.54 16.05 13.94
N ALA A 212 6.40 16.54 14.36
CA ALA A 212 6.11 17.95 14.55
C ALA A 212 5.40 18.12 15.88
N ALA A 213 5.99 18.90 16.79
CA ALA A 213 5.43 19.07 18.13
C ALA A 213 4.14 19.91 18.12
N ASP A 214 4.00 20.79 17.12
CA ASP A 214 2.89 21.74 17.00
C ASP A 214 2.68 22.15 15.52
N ALA A 215 1.61 22.90 15.27
CA ALA A 215 1.27 23.39 13.94
C ALA A 215 2.33 24.34 13.34
N ALA A 216 3.08 25.08 14.17
CA ALA A 216 4.15 25.95 13.69
C ALA A 216 5.36 25.13 13.20
N ALA A 217 5.70 24.03 13.89
CA ALA A 217 6.68 23.05 13.46
C ALA A 217 6.25 22.38 12.17
N ALA A 218 4.98 21.98 12.06
CA ALA A 218 4.41 21.45 10.83
C ALA A 218 4.62 22.38 9.64
N GLY A 219 4.24 23.66 9.78
CA GLY A 219 4.42 24.64 8.71
C GLY A 219 5.90 24.90 8.34
N ARG A 220 6.84 24.76 9.29
CA ARG A 220 8.28 24.79 8.97
C ARG A 220 8.69 23.57 8.15
N HIS A 221 8.21 22.39 8.51
CA HIS A 221 8.51 21.14 7.79
C HIS A 221 7.88 21.09 6.41
N GLU A 222 6.66 21.60 6.23
CA GLU A 222 6.03 21.73 4.90
C GLU A 222 6.88 22.58 3.95
N ARG A 223 7.35 23.75 4.41
CA ARG A 223 8.25 24.60 3.63
C ARG A 223 9.59 23.91 3.32
N TRP A 224 10.15 23.20 4.29
CA TRP A 224 11.36 22.40 4.10
C TRP A 224 11.16 21.33 3.02
N TYR A 225 10.04 20.60 3.06
CA TYR A 225 9.70 19.59 2.07
C TYR A 225 9.55 20.18 0.68
N ALA A 226 8.80 21.28 0.54
CA ALA A 226 8.62 21.95 -0.75
C ALA A 226 9.95 22.40 -1.39
N GLN A 227 10.96 22.72 -0.59
CA GLN A 227 12.27 23.17 -1.06
C GLN A 227 13.25 22.03 -1.34
N HIS A 228 13.18 20.93 -0.60
CA HIS A 228 14.22 19.91 -0.58
C HIS A 228 13.79 18.55 -1.10
N PHE A 229 12.49 18.31 -1.27
CA PHE A 229 11.96 17.05 -1.76
C PHE A 229 11.38 17.21 -3.15
N SER A 230 11.74 16.27 -4.02
CA SER A 230 11.23 16.19 -5.38
C SER A 230 11.05 14.74 -5.76
N LEU A 231 9.99 14.50 -6.54
CA LEU A 231 9.72 13.23 -7.20
C LEU A 231 9.62 13.55 -8.68
N GLN A 232 10.45 12.88 -9.48
CA GLN A 232 10.57 13.12 -10.90
C GLN A 232 10.46 11.79 -11.64
N GLU A 233 9.60 11.75 -12.65
CA GLU A 233 9.59 10.66 -13.61
C GLU A 233 10.82 10.75 -14.51
N LEU A 234 11.58 9.67 -14.59
CA LEU A 234 12.72 9.61 -15.49
C LEU A 234 12.18 9.33 -16.87
N SER A 235 11.91 10.39 -17.62
CA SER A 235 11.50 10.25 -19.02
C SER A 235 12.48 9.31 -19.70
N SER A 236 11.99 8.19 -20.25
CA SER A 236 12.73 7.49 -21.29
C SER A 236 12.91 8.54 -22.39
N ARG A 237 14.11 9.12 -22.54
CA ARG A 237 14.40 9.96 -23.70
C ARG A 237 13.99 9.13 -24.93
N ASN A 238 13.01 9.61 -25.70
CA ASN A 238 12.34 8.99 -26.86
C ASN A 238 11.12 8.07 -26.66
N ARG A 239 10.08 8.47 -25.90
CA ARG A 239 8.70 8.18 -26.34
C ARG A 239 7.80 9.41 -26.18
N PRO A 240 7.32 10.03 -27.26
CA PRO A 240 6.39 11.14 -27.17
C PRO A 240 5.05 10.66 -26.57
N TYR A 241 4.74 11.16 -25.38
CA TYR A 241 3.42 11.09 -24.76
C TYR A 241 2.48 12.05 -25.51
N SER A 242 2.03 11.65 -26.70
CA SER A 242 0.99 12.37 -27.46
C SER A 242 -0.11 11.46 -28.01
N ARG A 243 -0.16 10.17 -27.60
CA ARG A 243 -1.24 9.24 -28.01
C ARG A 243 -1.93 8.47 -26.87
N LEU A 244 -2.06 9.08 -25.69
CA LEU A 244 -2.97 8.58 -24.64
C LEU A 244 -3.98 9.62 -24.14
N ALA A 245 -3.95 10.85 -24.67
CA ALA A 245 -4.96 11.87 -24.40
C ALA A 245 -6.23 11.72 -25.26
N THR A 246 -6.36 10.63 -26.03
CA THR A 246 -7.57 10.31 -26.82
C THR A 246 -7.96 8.85 -26.64
N VAL A 247 -7.88 8.35 -25.41
CA VAL A 247 -8.67 7.19 -24.99
C VAL A 247 -9.65 7.71 -23.96
N LEU A 248 -10.93 7.57 -24.31
CA LEU A 248 -12.12 7.86 -23.51
C LEU A 248 -11.95 7.45 -22.03
N PRO A 249 -12.71 8.06 -21.10
CA PRO A 249 -12.71 7.69 -19.69
C PRO A 249 -13.16 6.23 -19.55
N GLY A 250 -12.21 5.28 -19.49
CA GLY A 250 -12.50 3.84 -19.50
C GLY A 250 -11.31 2.91 -19.79
N GLY A 251 -10.21 3.42 -20.37
CA GLY A 251 -9.06 2.57 -20.77
C GLY A 251 -8.15 2.08 -19.63
N HIS A 252 -7.85 2.90 -18.64
CA HIS A 252 -7.00 2.46 -17.52
C HIS A 252 -7.78 1.63 -16.50
N ALA A 253 -9.06 1.95 -16.29
CA ALA A 253 -9.96 1.14 -15.47
C ALA A 253 -10.09 -0.29 -16.00
N THR A 254 -10.01 -0.53 -17.32
CA THR A 254 -10.16 -1.87 -17.90
C THR A 254 -8.93 -2.74 -17.75
N GLN A 255 -7.70 -2.21 -17.77
CA GLN A 255 -6.50 -2.99 -17.41
C GLN A 255 -6.46 -3.32 -15.92
N HIS A 256 -6.85 -2.38 -15.05
CA HIS A 256 -6.95 -2.62 -13.60
C HIS A 256 -8.09 -3.56 -13.25
N LEU A 257 -9.26 -3.41 -13.87
CA LEU A 257 -10.36 -4.36 -13.74
C LEU A 257 -9.97 -5.70 -14.35
N ALA A 258 -9.16 -5.76 -15.41
CA ALA A 258 -8.66 -7.03 -15.94
C ALA A 258 -7.66 -7.68 -14.99
N GLU A 259 -6.80 -6.95 -14.30
CA GLU A 259 -5.85 -7.51 -13.33
C GLU A 259 -6.53 -7.89 -12.01
N VAL A 260 -7.47 -7.07 -11.52
CA VAL A 260 -8.38 -7.40 -10.42
C VAL A 260 -9.30 -8.57 -10.79
N ALA A 261 -9.83 -8.62 -12.01
CA ALA A 261 -10.63 -9.75 -12.51
C ALA A 261 -9.77 -10.99 -12.75
N ARG A 262 -8.49 -10.86 -13.12
CA ARG A 262 -7.57 -12.00 -13.25
C ARG A 262 -7.20 -12.56 -11.88
N LEU A 263 -7.00 -11.69 -10.88
CA LEU A 263 -6.81 -12.09 -9.48
C LEU A 263 -8.10 -12.65 -8.85
N ALA A 264 -9.27 -12.15 -9.24
CA ALA A 264 -10.57 -12.67 -8.83
C ALA A 264 -10.97 -13.95 -9.57
N ALA A 265 -10.57 -14.14 -10.83
CA ALA A 265 -10.83 -15.34 -11.61
C ALA A 265 -10.05 -16.57 -11.09
N TRP A 266 -8.97 -16.36 -10.33
CA TRP A 266 -8.35 -17.43 -9.54
C TRP A 266 -9.23 -17.90 -8.37
N SER A 267 -10.23 -17.13 -7.97
CA SER A 267 -11.22 -17.48 -6.94
C SER A 267 -12.52 -18.09 -7.49
N ASP A 268 -12.67 -18.23 -8.81
CA ASP A 268 -13.91 -18.72 -9.46
C ASP A 268 -14.12 -20.25 -9.38
N VAL A 269 -13.34 -20.97 -8.57
CA VAL A 269 -13.75 -22.31 -8.12
C VAL A 269 -14.70 -22.16 -6.92
N GLY A 270 -15.89 -21.58 -7.14
CA GLY A 270 -16.92 -21.50 -6.11
C GLY A 270 -17.94 -20.36 -6.22
N MET A 271 -18.65 -20.25 -7.34
CA MET A 271 -19.75 -19.29 -7.49
C MET A 271 -21.00 -19.69 -6.69
N SER A 272 -21.32 -18.91 -5.65
CA SER A 272 -22.71 -18.60 -5.24
C SER A 272 -22.85 -17.31 -4.40
N THR A 273 -21.77 -16.58 -4.12
CA THR A 273 -21.76 -15.37 -3.28
C THR A 273 -21.50 -14.04 -4.02
N LEU A 274 -21.25 -14.07 -5.34
CA LEU A 274 -20.91 -12.87 -6.12
C LEU A 274 -22.10 -11.95 -6.49
N SER A 275 -23.36 -12.36 -6.26
CA SER A 275 -24.52 -11.48 -6.50
C SER A 275 -24.58 -10.28 -5.54
N CYS A 276 -23.94 -10.35 -4.38
CA CYS A 276 -23.91 -9.24 -3.41
C CYS A 276 -22.92 -8.13 -3.79
N LEU A 277 -21.80 -8.43 -4.47
CA LEU A 277 -20.80 -7.42 -4.82
C LEU A 277 -21.18 -6.63 -6.08
N ALA A 278 -21.87 -7.27 -7.05
CA ALA A 278 -22.40 -6.57 -8.22
C ALA A 278 -23.44 -5.49 -7.83
N SER A 279 -24.29 -5.76 -6.83
CA SER A 279 -25.30 -4.81 -6.34
C SER A 279 -24.70 -3.57 -5.66
N VAL A 280 -23.51 -3.67 -5.05
CA VAL A 280 -22.84 -2.52 -4.40
C VAL A 280 -22.17 -1.59 -5.43
N CYS A 281 -21.62 -2.14 -6.52
CA CYS A 281 -21.06 -1.35 -7.61
C CYS A 281 -22.13 -0.62 -8.44
N VAL A 282 -23.29 -1.25 -8.67
CA VAL A 282 -24.40 -0.62 -9.43
C VAL A 282 -25.07 0.50 -8.63
N ASN A 283 -25.22 0.36 -7.30
CA ASN A 283 -25.82 1.42 -6.48
C ASN A 283 -24.88 2.62 -6.26
N SER A 284 -23.56 2.41 -6.26
CA SER A 284 -22.58 3.50 -6.07
C SER A 284 -22.40 4.35 -7.33
N CYS A 285 -22.52 3.78 -8.53
CA CYS A 285 -22.46 4.54 -9.79
C CYS A 285 -23.75 5.33 -10.08
N SER A 286 -24.91 4.82 -9.66
CA SER A 286 -26.20 5.45 -9.92
C SER A 286 -26.37 6.80 -9.20
N CYS A 287 -25.72 7.02 -8.06
CA CYS A 287 -25.79 8.30 -7.35
C CYS A 287 -24.87 9.40 -7.94
N ALA A 288 -23.82 9.03 -8.66
CA ALA A 288 -22.90 9.99 -9.28
C ALA A 288 -23.40 10.50 -10.65
N CYS A 289 -24.09 9.65 -11.42
CA CYS A 289 -24.59 10.02 -12.75
C CYS A 289 -25.87 10.88 -12.74
N ALA A 290 -26.60 10.97 -11.62
CA ALA A 290 -27.83 11.77 -11.56
C ALA A 290 -27.61 13.30 -11.55
N ARG A 291 -26.35 13.80 -11.49
CA ARG A 291 -26.04 15.24 -11.46
C ARG A 291 -25.53 15.83 -12.78
N SER A 292 -25.28 15.02 -13.80
CA SER A 292 -24.85 15.51 -15.11
C SER A 292 -25.80 14.99 -16.18
N GLY A 293 -26.80 15.81 -16.53
CA GLY A 293 -27.77 15.49 -17.58
C GLY A 293 -27.09 15.30 -18.94
N ALA A 294 -26.90 14.04 -19.32
CA ALA A 294 -26.78 13.57 -20.70
C ALA A 294 -26.96 12.04 -20.68
N LEU A 295 -28.11 11.57 -21.15
CA LEU A 295 -28.45 10.16 -21.20
C LEU A 295 -28.54 9.74 -22.68
N VAL A 296 -27.66 8.84 -23.10
CA VAL A 296 -27.86 7.99 -24.28
C VAL A 296 -27.64 6.55 -23.81
N CYS A 297 -28.73 5.86 -23.51
CA CYS A 297 -28.72 4.43 -23.25
C CYS A 297 -28.70 3.67 -24.57
N ILE A 298 -27.65 2.89 -24.83
CA ILE A 298 -27.67 1.81 -25.82
C ILE A 298 -27.63 0.51 -25.04
N MET A 299 -28.76 -0.21 -25.02
CA MET A 299 -28.86 -1.59 -24.54
C MET A 299 -28.35 -2.54 -25.64
N PRO A 300 -27.48 -3.52 -25.36
CA PRO A 300 -27.30 -4.65 -26.26
C PRO A 300 -28.38 -5.71 -25.95
N THR A 301 -29.21 -5.98 -26.95
CA THR A 301 -30.04 -7.19 -27.02
C THR A 301 -29.13 -8.42 -27.10
N VAL A 302 -29.41 -9.39 -26.23
CA VAL A 302 -28.77 -10.71 -26.25
C VAL A 302 -29.56 -11.61 -27.21
N THR A 303 -28.86 -12.24 -28.15
CA THR A 303 -29.25 -13.49 -28.81
C THR A 303 -28.20 -14.53 -28.50
#